data_AF-A0A6I2WB64-F1
#
_entry.id   AF-A0A6I2WB64-F1
#
_cell.length_a   1.000
_cell.length_b   1.000
_cell.length_c   1.000
_cell.angle_alpha   90.00
_cell.angle_beta   90.00
_cell.angle_gamma   90.00
#
_symmetry.space_group_name_H-M   'P 1'
#
loop_
_entity.id
_entity.type
_entity.pdbx_description
1 polymer ?
#
loop_
_entity_poly.entity_id
_entity_poly.type
_entity_poly.pdbx_seq_one_letter_code
_entity_poly.pdbx_strand_id
1 'polypeptide(L)'
;MKRLFTLAILVLFATPLAAQATAVPATFTVKGAGFGHGVGLSQIGAKGQALEGKSAIQILNYYFPTSQVIPVVDTQTIRVNIAHQVAAIKISLTKNKSNNQWTLSAGETGTVATDSKPIYFSILGKQIAAGNLGIADYWTLRWNESTTTVVVPSESSTSTLAHGYLQLKPILAPGLGYRIEVTNTLNLRDHYLWGISEVSSSWPAAAMQAQAIASRTYALSRMRNIRKECDCNLYNHKYDQVYAGYSKEGEPRFGQLWKAAVSATNVDTTTALAITYQGKPINVFFSSSTGGATATSKDVWGTDYPYLVSVPDPWSLDGKLNPKYNAWSITVSQEKIAKAFGLPDVLRYAVTSRTKTSAALTVTATSSAGVKARLTVSEFKTRLKIPSSWFALPATAVVPTPSPIPAPTESATVKP
;
A
#
# COMPACT_ATOMS: atom_id res chain seq x y z
N MET A 1 -92.14 -0.54 -39.60
CA MET A 1 -90.75 -0.17 -39.92
C MET A 1 -89.82 -0.84 -38.92
N LYS A 2 -88.95 -1.75 -39.37
CA LYS A 2 -88.03 -2.55 -38.54
C LYS A 2 -86.91 -1.65 -37.97
N ARG A 3 -86.69 -1.65 -36.65
CA ARG A 3 -85.50 -1.04 -36.04
C ARG A 3 -84.47 -2.13 -35.75
N LEU A 4 -83.36 -2.12 -36.49
CA LEU A 4 -82.17 -2.93 -36.22
C LEU A 4 -81.51 -2.43 -34.93
N PHE A 5 -81.22 -3.33 -34.00
CA PHE A 5 -80.28 -3.11 -32.91
C PHE A 5 -78.90 -3.62 -33.36
N THR A 6 -77.94 -2.72 -33.52
CA THR A 6 -76.54 -3.05 -33.81
C THR A 6 -75.80 -3.15 -32.48
N LEU A 7 -75.35 -4.35 -32.11
CA LEU A 7 -74.55 -4.60 -30.92
C LEU A 7 -73.08 -4.22 -31.21
N ALA A 8 -72.58 -3.14 -30.59
CA ALA A 8 -71.18 -2.75 -30.68
C ALA A 8 -70.35 -3.55 -29.65
N ILE A 9 -69.54 -4.50 -30.11
CA ILE A 9 -68.55 -5.21 -29.28
C ILE A 9 -67.33 -4.30 -29.13
N LEU A 10 -67.11 -3.77 -27.93
CA LEU A 10 -65.92 -3.01 -27.56
C LEU A 10 -64.79 -4.00 -27.22
N VAL A 11 -63.90 -4.26 -28.17
CA VAL A 11 -62.68 -5.05 -27.93
C VAL A 11 -61.67 -4.14 -27.22
N LEU A 12 -61.51 -4.29 -25.90
CA LEU A 12 -60.37 -3.71 -25.17
C LEU A 12 -59.09 -4.43 -25.60
N PHE A 13 -58.28 -3.79 -26.44
CA PHE A 13 -56.89 -4.18 -26.64
C PHE A 13 -56.10 -3.81 -25.37
N ALA A 14 -55.93 -4.78 -24.46
CA ALA A 14 -54.90 -4.67 -23.43
C ALA A 14 -53.54 -4.74 -24.13
N THR A 15 -52.89 -3.60 -24.32
CA THR A 15 -51.49 -3.57 -24.73
C THR A 15 -50.67 -4.21 -23.60
N PRO A 16 -49.91 -5.29 -23.86
CA PRO A 16 -48.99 -5.78 -22.85
C PRO A 16 -47.99 -4.65 -22.60
N LEU A 17 -47.85 -4.22 -21.34
CA LEU A 17 -46.69 -3.43 -20.96
C LEU A 17 -45.47 -4.28 -21.33
N ALA A 18 -44.76 -3.90 -22.39
CA ALA A 18 -43.47 -4.48 -22.70
C ALA A 18 -42.59 -4.22 -21.47
N ALA A 19 -42.25 -5.28 -20.74
CA ALA A 19 -41.27 -5.21 -19.68
C ALA A 19 -40.00 -4.64 -20.32
N GLN A 20 -39.67 -3.39 -20.00
CA GLN A 20 -38.45 -2.77 -20.50
C GLN A 20 -37.28 -3.58 -19.94
N ALA A 21 -36.67 -4.39 -20.80
CA ALA A 21 -35.44 -5.10 -20.46
C ALA A 21 -34.42 -4.04 -20.05
N THR A 22 -34.01 -4.08 -18.78
CA THR A 22 -33.09 -3.08 -18.25
C THR A 22 -31.74 -3.29 -18.93
N ALA A 23 -31.32 -2.33 -19.75
CA ALA A 23 -30.10 -2.45 -20.52
C ALA A 23 -28.90 -2.63 -19.58
N VAL A 24 -28.04 -3.60 -19.91
CA VAL A 24 -26.80 -3.85 -19.16
C VAL A 24 -25.89 -2.62 -19.31
N PRO A 25 -25.43 -2.00 -18.20
CA PRO A 25 -24.63 -0.79 -18.30
C PRO A 25 -23.26 -1.08 -18.92
N ALA A 26 -22.78 -0.16 -19.76
CA ALA A 26 -21.45 -0.24 -20.36
C ALA A 26 -20.33 0.11 -19.37
N THR A 27 -20.61 0.98 -18.41
CA THR A 27 -19.66 1.41 -17.37
C THR A 27 -20.35 1.64 -16.03
N PHE A 28 -19.55 1.65 -14.97
CA PHE A 28 -19.96 1.95 -13.61
C PHE A 28 -19.04 2.98 -12.97
N THR A 29 -19.63 4.01 -12.38
CA THR A 29 -18.89 5.03 -11.63
C THR A 29 -18.88 4.69 -10.15
N VAL A 30 -17.70 4.61 -9.55
CA VAL A 30 -17.51 4.45 -8.10
C VAL A 30 -16.95 5.76 -7.55
N LYS A 31 -17.61 6.35 -6.55
CA LYS A 31 -17.17 7.58 -5.89
C LYS A 31 -16.80 7.29 -4.44
N GLY A 32 -15.71 7.83 -3.95
CA GLY A 32 -15.28 7.60 -2.57
C GLY A 32 -14.28 8.62 -2.08
N ALA A 33 -13.70 8.33 -0.91
CA ALA A 33 -12.71 9.18 -0.25
C ALA A 33 -11.65 8.30 0.45
N GLY A 34 -10.52 8.90 0.83
CA GLY A 34 -9.40 8.22 1.46
C GLY A 34 -8.57 7.36 0.51
N PHE A 35 -7.43 6.89 1.02
CA PHE A 35 -6.50 6.04 0.30
C PHE A 35 -5.76 5.09 1.25
N GLY A 36 -5.89 3.79 1.01
CA GLY A 36 -5.31 2.74 1.85
C GLY A 36 -6.35 1.94 2.62
N HIS A 37 -5.92 1.31 3.71
CA HIS A 37 -6.78 0.47 4.55
C HIS A 37 -7.45 1.25 5.69
N GLY A 38 -6.90 2.40 6.10
CA GLY A 38 -7.45 3.32 7.09
C GLY A 38 -7.57 2.77 8.51
N VAL A 39 -6.76 1.79 8.88
CA VAL A 39 -6.65 1.26 10.25
C VAL A 39 -5.47 1.95 10.94
N GLY A 40 -5.65 2.39 12.18
CA GLY A 40 -4.58 3.07 12.94
C GLY A 40 -4.33 4.51 12.46
N LEU A 41 -3.06 4.90 12.34
CA LEU A 41 -2.66 6.27 12.06
C LEU A 41 -3.01 6.70 10.63
N SER A 42 -3.79 7.77 10.48
CA SER A 42 -3.97 8.47 9.21
C SER A 42 -2.80 9.42 8.97
N GLN A 43 -2.04 9.24 7.89
CA GLN A 43 -0.87 10.09 7.61
C GLN A 43 -1.29 11.54 7.30
N ILE A 44 -2.32 11.73 6.46
CA ILE A 44 -2.89 13.05 6.22
C ILE A 44 -3.50 13.63 7.51
N GLY A 45 -4.19 12.80 8.30
CA GLY A 45 -4.76 13.27 9.56
C GLY A 45 -3.70 13.70 10.57
N ALA A 46 -2.57 12.99 10.65
CA ALA A 46 -1.40 13.39 11.43
C ALA A 46 -0.80 14.72 10.94
N LYS A 47 -0.70 14.92 9.62
CA LYS A 47 -0.29 16.19 9.02
C LYS A 47 -1.24 17.33 9.41
N GLY A 48 -2.56 17.11 9.30
CA GLY A 48 -3.57 18.09 9.67
C GLY A 48 -3.46 18.52 11.14
N GLN A 49 -3.43 17.55 12.05
CA GLN A 49 -3.25 17.81 13.48
C GLN A 49 -1.92 18.51 13.80
N ALA A 50 -0.84 18.16 13.11
CA ALA A 50 0.45 18.84 13.30
C ALA A 50 0.40 20.32 12.84
N LEU A 51 -0.34 20.63 11.78
CA LEU A 51 -0.58 22.02 11.35
C LEU A 51 -1.44 22.81 12.34
N GLU A 52 -2.27 22.12 13.12
CA GLU A 52 -3.02 22.69 14.25
C GLU A 52 -2.18 22.78 15.54
N GLY A 53 -0.88 22.50 15.48
CA GLY A 53 0.04 22.63 16.61
C GLY A 53 0.07 21.44 17.58
N LYS A 54 -0.56 20.31 17.23
CA LYS A 54 -0.48 19.08 18.06
C LYS A 54 0.93 18.50 18.02
N SER A 55 1.39 18.00 19.17
CA SER A 55 2.65 17.25 19.27
C SER A 55 2.50 15.82 18.72
N ALA A 56 3.63 15.17 18.42
CA ALA A 56 3.62 13.78 17.95
C ALA A 56 2.91 12.83 18.93
N ILE A 57 3.12 13.01 20.22
CA ILE A 57 2.48 12.20 21.27
C ILE A 57 0.96 12.44 21.29
N GLN A 58 0.51 13.69 21.16
CA GLN A 58 -0.92 14.01 21.08
C GLN A 58 -1.58 13.37 19.85
N ILE A 59 -0.91 13.42 18.70
CA ILE A 59 -1.37 12.79 17.46
C ILE A 59 -1.50 11.28 17.65
N LEU A 60 -0.47 10.62 18.20
CA LEU A 60 -0.49 9.17 18.38
C LEU A 60 -1.51 8.72 19.43
N ASN A 61 -1.65 9.45 20.54
CA ASN A 61 -2.68 9.17 21.54
C ASN A 61 -4.09 9.37 20.98
N TYR A 62 -4.26 10.25 19.99
CA TYR A 62 -5.55 10.39 19.28
C TYR A 62 -5.88 9.13 18.46
N TYR A 63 -4.92 8.62 17.68
CA TYR A 63 -5.14 7.45 16.81
C TYR A 63 -5.09 6.10 17.55
N PHE A 64 -4.45 6.04 18.72
CA PHE A 64 -4.31 4.84 19.54
C PHE A 64 -4.72 5.14 21.00
N PRO A 65 -5.99 5.47 21.26
CA PRO A 65 -6.44 6.05 22.53
C PRO A 65 -6.33 5.13 23.75
N THR A 66 -6.21 3.82 23.53
CA THR A 66 -6.02 2.83 24.61
C THR A 66 -4.57 2.37 24.74
N SER A 67 -3.66 2.95 23.96
CA SER A 67 -2.22 2.68 23.99
C SER A 67 -1.49 3.80 24.72
N GLN A 68 -0.19 3.62 24.93
CA GLN A 68 0.69 4.62 25.51
C GLN A 68 1.91 4.83 24.62
N VAL A 69 2.33 6.08 24.45
CA VAL A 69 3.62 6.39 23.83
C VAL A 69 4.66 6.51 24.94
N ILE A 70 5.55 5.52 25.05
CA ILE A 70 6.55 5.44 26.12
C ILE A 70 7.94 5.13 25.57
N PRO A 71 9.01 5.45 26.30
CA PRO A 71 10.36 5.00 25.97
C PRO A 71 10.46 3.46 26.01
N VAL A 72 11.09 2.88 25.00
CA VAL A 72 11.43 1.45 24.93
C VAL A 72 12.86 1.27 24.43
N VAL A 73 13.52 0.18 24.83
CA VAL A 73 14.84 -0.18 24.30
C VAL A 73 14.71 -0.57 22.82
N ASP A 74 15.56 0.00 21.97
CA ASP A 74 15.53 -0.21 20.52
C ASP A 74 16.92 -0.36 19.88
N THR A 75 17.92 -0.77 20.67
CA THR A 75 19.34 -0.93 20.28
C THR A 75 19.62 -2.13 19.37
N GLN A 76 18.62 -2.94 19.10
CA GLN A 76 18.70 -4.11 18.22
C GLN A 76 18.96 -3.76 16.75
N THR A 77 19.58 -4.68 16.03
CA THR A 77 19.69 -4.61 14.56
C THR A 77 18.47 -5.24 13.91
N ILE A 78 17.95 -4.61 12.87
CA ILE A 78 16.88 -5.15 12.03
C ILE A 78 17.43 -5.59 10.69
N ARG A 79 16.82 -6.62 10.10
CA ARG A 79 17.16 -7.11 8.78
C ARG A 79 16.06 -6.83 7.78
N VAL A 80 16.35 -5.97 6.80
CA VAL A 80 15.42 -5.56 5.74
C VAL A 80 15.78 -6.26 4.44
N ASN A 81 14.83 -6.92 3.79
CA ASN A 81 15.03 -7.48 2.45
C ASN A 81 15.03 -6.37 1.39
N ILE A 82 16.10 -6.33 0.60
CA ILE A 82 16.38 -5.29 -0.40
C ILE A 82 16.16 -5.82 -1.83
N ALA A 83 16.51 -7.08 -2.07
CA ALA A 83 16.21 -7.78 -3.32
C ALA A 83 15.71 -9.19 -3.01
N HIS A 84 14.51 -9.49 -3.51
CA HIS A 84 13.78 -10.72 -3.21
C HIS A 84 13.84 -11.69 -4.39
N GLN A 85 14.16 -12.96 -4.12
CA GLN A 85 14.14 -14.06 -5.07
C GLN A 85 14.88 -13.82 -6.39
N VAL A 86 16.03 -13.13 -6.36
CA VAL A 86 16.80 -12.84 -7.60
C VAL A 86 17.72 -14.00 -7.98
N ALA A 87 17.86 -14.28 -9.28
CA ALA A 87 18.77 -15.33 -9.76
C ALA A 87 20.23 -14.85 -9.82
N ALA A 88 20.44 -13.56 -10.08
CA ALA A 88 21.73 -12.90 -10.09
C ALA A 88 21.56 -11.42 -9.75
N ILE A 89 22.60 -10.79 -9.23
CA ILE A 89 22.59 -9.37 -8.87
C ILE A 89 23.98 -8.75 -8.99
N LYS A 90 24.04 -7.52 -9.47
CA LYS A 90 25.27 -6.72 -9.52
C LYS A 90 25.20 -5.64 -8.44
N ILE A 91 26.02 -5.73 -7.41
CA ILE A 91 26.12 -4.70 -6.37
C ILE A 91 27.27 -3.77 -6.72
N SER A 92 27.17 -2.48 -6.40
CA SER A 92 28.19 -1.46 -6.73
C SER A 92 28.35 -0.43 -5.60
N LEU A 93 29.51 0.21 -5.50
CA LEU A 93 29.71 1.38 -4.63
C LEU A 93 29.44 2.68 -5.39
N THR A 94 28.86 3.67 -4.72
CA THR A 94 28.88 5.06 -5.19
C THR A 94 30.10 5.76 -4.61
N LYS A 95 30.85 6.45 -5.48
CA LYS A 95 32.06 7.17 -5.07
C LYS A 95 31.68 8.47 -4.38
N ASN A 96 32.03 8.61 -3.11
CA ASN A 96 31.87 9.87 -2.37
C ASN A 96 33.21 10.40 -1.81
N LYS A 97 34.26 9.58 -1.67
CA LYS A 97 35.63 10.02 -1.32
C LYS A 97 36.72 9.10 -1.92
N SER A 98 37.98 9.52 -1.87
CA SER A 98 39.13 8.68 -2.19
C SER A 98 39.23 7.52 -1.17
N ASN A 99 39.51 6.31 -1.66
CA ASN A 99 39.64 5.06 -0.88
C ASN A 99 38.33 4.33 -0.48
N ASN A 100 37.24 4.51 -1.23
CA ASN A 100 36.01 3.73 -1.05
C ASN A 100 36.23 2.26 -1.44
N GLN A 101 36.23 1.37 -0.45
CA GLN A 101 36.33 -0.08 -0.65
C GLN A 101 35.25 -0.78 0.16
N TRP A 102 34.81 -1.94 -0.33
CA TRP A 102 34.07 -2.91 0.46
C TRP A 102 34.96 -4.07 0.86
N THR A 103 34.52 -4.78 1.90
CA THR A 103 35.06 -6.07 2.32
C THR A 103 34.01 -7.13 2.03
N LEU A 104 34.41 -8.15 1.26
CA LEU A 104 33.60 -9.33 0.98
C LEU A 104 34.08 -10.50 1.83
N SER A 105 33.14 -11.19 2.48
CA SER A 105 33.38 -12.33 3.36
C SER A 105 32.52 -13.52 2.94
N ALA A 106 33.12 -14.71 2.81
CA ALA A 106 32.38 -15.96 2.74
C ALA A 106 31.94 -16.32 4.16
N GLY A 107 30.65 -16.17 4.45
CA GLY A 107 30.14 -16.29 5.81
C GLY A 107 30.06 -14.95 6.58
N GLU A 108 30.08 -15.01 7.92
CA GLU A 108 30.02 -13.83 8.80
C GLU A 108 31.37 -13.13 9.03
N THR A 109 32.46 -13.90 8.98
CA THR A 109 33.83 -13.46 9.29
C THR A 109 34.82 -13.93 8.24
N GLY A 110 35.99 -13.29 8.18
CA GLY A 110 37.05 -13.58 7.20
C GLY A 110 36.95 -12.70 5.96
N THR A 111 38.08 -12.26 5.40
CA THR A 111 38.09 -11.38 4.21
C THR A 111 38.54 -12.19 3.01
N VAL A 112 37.64 -12.32 2.03
CA VAL A 112 37.95 -12.91 0.72
C VAL A 112 38.52 -11.86 -0.22
N ALA A 113 37.96 -10.65 -0.20
CA ALA A 113 38.42 -9.56 -1.05
C ALA A 113 38.14 -8.19 -0.42
N THR A 114 39.00 -7.24 -0.76
CA THR A 114 38.76 -5.81 -0.57
C THR A 114 38.87 -5.14 -1.94
N ASP A 115 37.80 -4.51 -2.41
CA ASP A 115 37.72 -3.95 -3.78
C ASP A 115 36.81 -2.71 -3.80
N SER A 116 36.85 -1.97 -4.90
CA SER A 116 35.98 -0.83 -5.22
C SER A 116 35.17 -1.03 -6.51
N LYS A 117 35.50 -2.06 -7.32
CA LYS A 117 34.79 -2.41 -8.55
C LYS A 117 33.52 -3.19 -8.23
N PRO A 118 32.41 -3.06 -9.00
CA PRO A 118 31.19 -3.84 -8.82
C PRO A 118 31.38 -5.37 -8.72
N ILE A 119 30.64 -6.04 -7.84
CA ILE A 119 30.61 -7.52 -7.75
C ILE A 119 29.33 -8.04 -8.39
N TYR A 120 29.47 -9.10 -9.18
CA TYR A 120 28.35 -9.86 -9.73
C TYR A 120 28.17 -11.14 -8.91
N PHE A 121 26.96 -11.35 -8.41
CA PHE A 121 26.56 -12.55 -7.70
C PHE A 121 25.58 -13.34 -8.56
N SER A 122 25.73 -14.67 -8.58
CA SER A 122 24.79 -15.57 -9.26
C SER A 122 24.52 -16.82 -8.43
N ILE A 123 23.28 -17.30 -8.49
CA ILE A 123 22.87 -18.49 -7.76
C ILE A 123 23.48 -19.74 -8.40
N LEU A 124 24.02 -20.64 -7.57
CA LEU A 124 24.55 -21.95 -7.95
C LEU A 124 24.03 -23.01 -6.99
N GLY A 125 22.81 -23.49 -7.23
CA GLY A 125 22.15 -24.42 -6.32
C GLY A 125 22.01 -23.82 -4.91
N LYS A 126 22.60 -24.48 -3.91
CA LYS A 126 22.58 -24.02 -2.51
C LYS A 126 23.68 -23.01 -2.16
N GLN A 127 24.42 -22.53 -3.15
CA GLN A 127 25.56 -21.63 -2.97
C GLN A 127 25.44 -20.44 -3.91
N ILE A 128 26.28 -19.44 -3.71
CA ILE A 128 26.33 -18.23 -4.52
C ILE A 128 27.76 -18.04 -5.01
N ALA A 129 27.92 -17.86 -6.32
CA ALA A 129 29.19 -17.44 -6.91
C ALA A 129 29.29 -15.90 -6.86
N ALA A 130 30.45 -15.37 -6.49
CA ALA A 130 30.76 -13.94 -6.47
C ALA A 130 31.76 -13.59 -7.59
N GLY A 131 31.36 -13.77 -8.85
CA GLY A 131 32.26 -13.63 -10.01
C GLY A 131 33.52 -14.49 -9.85
N ASN A 132 34.69 -13.89 -10.02
CA ASN A 132 35.98 -14.58 -9.86
C ASN A 132 36.47 -14.64 -8.40
N LEU A 133 35.69 -14.14 -7.44
CA LEU A 133 36.06 -14.10 -6.02
C LEU A 133 35.75 -15.41 -5.28
N GLY A 134 35.06 -16.35 -5.93
CA GLY A 134 34.80 -17.69 -5.40
C GLY A 134 33.31 -18.01 -5.24
N ILE A 135 33.04 -19.14 -4.57
CA ILE A 135 31.70 -19.68 -4.30
C ILE A 135 31.58 -19.89 -2.79
N ALA A 136 30.45 -19.50 -2.21
CA ALA A 136 30.18 -19.68 -0.78
C ALA A 136 28.70 -20.00 -0.53
N ASP A 137 28.41 -20.60 0.64
CA ASP A 137 27.04 -20.85 1.09
C ASP A 137 26.26 -19.54 1.31
N TYR A 138 26.95 -18.48 1.73
CA TYR A 138 26.43 -17.12 1.72
C TYR A 138 27.56 -16.10 1.77
N TRP A 139 27.26 -14.87 1.36
CA TRP A 139 28.20 -13.76 1.35
C TRP A 139 27.76 -12.66 2.31
N THR A 140 28.73 -12.04 2.98
CA THR A 140 28.55 -10.79 3.73
C THR A 140 29.38 -9.68 3.07
N LEU A 141 28.75 -8.54 2.81
CA LEU A 141 29.38 -7.36 2.23
C LEU A 141 29.33 -6.20 3.22
N ARG A 142 30.50 -5.64 3.56
CA ARG A 142 30.65 -4.47 4.45
C ARG A 142 31.34 -3.35 3.70
N TRP A 143 31.08 -2.10 4.08
CA TRP A 143 31.72 -0.92 3.50
C TRP A 143 31.95 0.15 4.56
N ASN A 144 32.70 1.19 4.22
CA ASN A 144 32.83 2.36 5.10
C ASN A 144 31.57 3.23 5.00
N GLU A 145 30.69 3.09 6.00
CA GLU A 145 29.41 3.81 6.10
C GLU A 145 29.57 5.34 6.14
N SER A 146 30.75 5.86 6.54
CA SER A 146 30.99 7.31 6.64
C SER A 146 31.36 7.99 5.31
N THR A 147 31.75 7.22 4.29
CA THR A 147 32.26 7.77 3.01
C THR A 147 31.63 7.15 1.76
N THR A 148 30.83 6.10 1.92
CA THR A 148 30.41 5.26 0.81
C THR A 148 28.94 4.88 0.95
N THR A 149 28.23 4.86 -0.18
CA THR A 149 26.93 4.21 -0.28
C THR A 149 27.01 3.03 -1.23
N VAL A 150 26.17 2.02 -0.99
CA VAL A 150 26.04 0.82 -1.80
C VAL A 150 24.78 0.90 -2.63
N VAL A 151 24.89 0.55 -3.91
CA VAL A 151 23.79 0.46 -4.86
C VAL A 151 23.44 -1.00 -5.09
N VAL A 152 22.19 -1.34 -4.82
CA VAL A 152 21.62 -2.68 -4.98
C VAL A 152 20.45 -2.58 -5.96
N PRO A 153 20.63 -2.99 -7.23
CA PRO A 153 19.54 -3.04 -8.19
C PRO A 153 18.67 -4.28 -7.96
N SER A 154 17.36 -4.10 -8.06
CA SER A 154 16.35 -5.18 -8.14
C SER A 154 15.58 -5.04 -9.45
N GLU A 155 14.79 -6.04 -9.84
CA GLU A 155 14.03 -6.01 -11.09
C GLU A 155 13.08 -4.80 -11.20
N SER A 156 12.56 -4.30 -10.07
CA SER A 156 11.57 -3.23 -10.03
C SER A 156 12.10 -1.88 -9.54
N SER A 157 13.27 -1.84 -8.92
CA SER A 157 13.79 -0.64 -8.25
C SER A 157 15.28 -0.71 -7.95
N THR A 158 15.92 0.43 -7.74
CA THR A 158 17.30 0.50 -7.25
C THR A 158 17.32 1.06 -5.84
N SER A 159 17.93 0.34 -4.91
CA SER A 159 18.15 0.81 -3.53
C SER A 159 19.56 1.37 -3.38
N THR A 160 19.68 2.51 -2.70
CA THR A 160 20.97 3.08 -2.27
C THR A 160 21.05 3.05 -0.76
N LEU A 161 22.11 2.50 -0.19
CA LEU A 161 22.25 2.21 1.24
C LEU A 161 23.52 2.86 1.78
N ALA A 162 23.41 3.62 2.86
CA ALA A 162 24.57 4.21 3.54
C ALA A 162 25.05 3.37 4.73
N HIS A 163 24.14 2.61 5.34
CA HIS A 163 24.35 2.04 6.67
C HIS A 163 24.22 0.51 6.72
N GLY A 164 24.87 -0.07 7.72
CA GLY A 164 24.84 -1.49 8.04
C GLY A 164 25.72 -2.33 7.11
N TYR A 165 25.28 -3.56 6.87
CA TYR A 165 25.94 -4.49 5.96
C TYR A 165 24.92 -5.28 5.16
N LEU A 166 25.36 -5.90 4.06
CA LEU A 166 24.52 -6.77 3.24
C LEU A 166 24.85 -8.24 3.49
N GLN A 167 23.83 -9.10 3.51
CA GLN A 167 23.99 -10.54 3.40
C GLN A 167 23.24 -11.02 2.16
N LEU A 168 23.89 -11.92 1.41
CA LEU A 168 23.30 -12.60 0.26
C LEU A 168 23.19 -14.08 0.60
N LYS A 169 21.96 -14.60 0.72
CA LYS A 169 21.72 -16.02 1.05
C LYS A 169 20.91 -16.74 -0.02
N PRO A 170 21.23 -18.01 -0.32
CA PRO A 170 20.44 -18.86 -1.17
C PRO A 170 19.24 -19.42 -0.39
N ILE A 171 18.02 -19.05 -0.79
CA ILE A 171 16.76 -19.52 -0.23
C ILE A 171 15.98 -20.30 -1.29
N LEU A 172 15.39 -21.43 -0.90
CA LEU A 172 14.55 -22.23 -1.79
C LEU A 172 13.20 -21.54 -1.98
N ALA A 173 12.97 -20.98 -3.18
CA ALA A 173 11.72 -20.37 -3.57
C ALA A 173 10.80 -21.43 -4.24
N PRO A 174 9.58 -21.67 -3.71
CA PRO A 174 8.65 -22.63 -4.30
C PRO A 174 8.39 -22.35 -5.79
N GLY A 175 8.54 -23.38 -6.63
CA GLY A 175 8.34 -23.28 -8.08
C GLY A 175 9.47 -22.59 -8.87
N LEU A 176 10.42 -21.93 -8.20
CA LEU A 176 11.54 -21.24 -8.84
C LEU A 176 12.90 -21.92 -8.59
N GLY A 177 13.00 -22.76 -7.56
CA GLY A 177 14.26 -23.32 -7.08
C GLY A 177 15.00 -22.34 -6.18
N TYR A 178 16.30 -22.53 -5.98
CA TYR A 178 17.09 -21.61 -5.17
C TYR A 178 17.17 -20.22 -5.83
N ARG A 179 17.05 -19.18 -5.00
CA ARG A 179 17.22 -17.78 -5.36
C ARG A 179 18.00 -17.05 -4.28
N ILE A 180 18.57 -15.90 -4.64
CA ILE A 180 19.30 -15.04 -3.73
C ILE A 180 18.32 -14.10 -3.04
N GLU A 181 18.36 -14.08 -1.71
CA GLU A 181 17.79 -13.03 -0.88
C GLU A 181 18.91 -12.08 -0.47
N VAL A 182 18.76 -10.81 -0.78
CA VAL A 182 19.71 -9.76 -0.38
C VAL A 182 19.10 -8.96 0.75
N THR A 183 19.73 -8.99 1.92
CA THR A 183 19.23 -8.30 3.11
C THR A 183 20.22 -7.28 3.64
N ASN A 184 19.72 -6.12 4.07
CA ASN A 184 20.49 -5.12 4.78
C ASN A 184 20.21 -5.24 6.28
N THR A 185 21.27 -5.53 7.05
CA THR A 185 21.21 -5.57 8.51
C THR A 185 21.82 -4.28 9.07
N LEU A 186 21.05 -3.53 9.83
CA LEU A 186 21.41 -2.20 10.33
C LEU A 186 20.74 -1.92 11.68
N ASN A 187 21.26 -0.92 12.39
CA ASN A 187 20.70 -0.49 13.67
C ASN A 187 19.25 0.04 13.48
N LEU A 188 18.32 -0.45 14.30
CA LEU A 188 16.90 -0.10 14.19
C LEU A 188 16.64 1.37 14.58
N ARG A 189 17.23 1.83 15.69
CA ARG A 189 16.96 3.11 16.32
C ARG A 189 17.05 4.30 15.37
N ASP A 190 18.14 4.35 14.60
CA ASP A 190 18.47 5.50 13.75
C ASP A 190 18.55 5.09 12.27
N HIS A 191 19.49 4.20 11.91
CA HIS A 191 19.83 3.91 10.52
C HIS A 191 18.66 3.33 9.71
N TYR A 192 17.88 2.43 10.32
CA TYR A 192 16.65 1.93 9.69
C TYR A 192 15.61 3.03 9.53
N LEU A 193 15.33 3.80 10.58
CA LEU A 193 14.30 4.85 10.54
C LEU A 193 14.66 6.00 9.60
N TRP A 194 15.94 6.35 9.45
CA TRP A 194 16.38 7.35 8.47
C TRP A 194 16.06 6.95 7.03
N GLY A 195 15.94 5.65 6.74
CA GLY A 195 15.56 5.15 5.41
C GLY A 195 14.06 4.99 5.18
N ILE A 196 13.20 5.22 6.19
CA ILE A 196 11.75 5.07 6.05
C ILE A 196 11.14 6.19 5.22
N SER A 197 10.45 5.82 4.14
CA SER A 197 9.85 6.74 3.16
C SER A 197 8.33 6.61 3.06
N GLU A 198 7.67 6.64 4.23
CA GLU A 198 6.21 6.54 4.33
C GLU A 198 5.49 7.89 4.20
N VAL A 199 6.15 8.97 4.63
CA VAL A 199 5.62 10.36 4.54
C VAL A 199 6.67 11.28 3.92
N SER A 200 6.25 12.42 3.40
CA SER A 200 7.18 13.41 2.86
C SER A 200 8.07 14.00 3.95
N SER A 201 9.36 14.19 3.65
CA SER A 201 10.33 14.84 4.54
C SER A 201 10.11 16.36 4.69
N SER A 202 9.17 16.92 3.93
CA SER A 202 8.76 18.33 4.00
C SER A 202 7.54 18.59 4.89
N TRP A 203 7.00 17.54 5.52
CA TRP A 203 5.84 17.68 6.41
C TRP A 203 6.20 18.33 7.74
N PRO A 204 5.22 18.84 8.50
CA PRO A 204 5.45 19.37 9.84
C PRO A 204 6.18 18.36 10.74
N ALA A 205 7.10 18.85 11.57
CA ALA A 205 7.97 18.01 12.40
C ALA A 205 7.17 17.02 13.28
N ALA A 206 6.08 17.45 13.90
CA ALA A 206 5.25 16.57 14.74
C ALA A 206 4.62 15.40 13.96
N ALA A 207 4.24 15.60 12.69
CA ALA A 207 3.73 14.54 11.84
C ALA A 207 4.83 13.54 11.46
N MET A 208 6.03 14.04 11.14
CA MET A 208 7.19 13.20 10.85
C MET A 208 7.62 12.39 12.08
N GLN A 209 7.65 13.01 13.26
CA GLN A 209 7.93 12.34 14.54
C GLN A 209 6.88 11.26 14.84
N ALA A 210 5.59 11.53 14.64
CA ALA A 210 4.53 10.54 14.82
C ALA A 210 4.71 9.34 13.87
N GLN A 211 5.05 9.58 12.61
CA GLN A 211 5.37 8.50 11.67
C GLN A 211 6.63 7.73 12.08
N ALA A 212 7.70 8.40 12.54
CA ALA A 212 8.92 7.74 13.01
C ALA A 212 8.65 6.80 14.20
N ILE A 213 7.86 7.25 15.19
CA ILE A 213 7.45 6.44 16.33
C ILE A 213 6.58 5.24 15.88
N ALA A 214 5.64 5.46 14.96
CA ALA A 214 4.82 4.39 14.39
C ALA A 214 5.69 3.37 13.62
N SER A 215 6.62 3.82 12.78
CA SER A 215 7.52 2.96 12.04
C SER A 215 8.45 2.15 12.96
N ARG A 216 8.99 2.77 14.02
CA ARG A 216 9.76 2.09 15.07
C ARG A 216 8.94 1.00 15.74
N THR A 217 7.72 1.32 16.14
CA THR A 217 6.81 0.39 16.83
C THR A 217 6.53 -0.84 15.96
N TYR A 218 6.28 -0.63 14.66
CA TYR A 218 6.05 -1.71 13.72
C TYR A 218 7.28 -2.61 13.61
N ALA A 219 8.46 -2.03 13.43
CA ALA A 219 9.71 -2.75 13.36
C ALA A 219 9.90 -3.62 14.60
N LEU A 220 9.80 -3.03 15.80
CA LEU A 220 9.89 -3.73 17.08
C LEU A 220 8.89 -4.89 17.20
N SER A 221 7.66 -4.72 16.71
CA SER A 221 6.64 -5.78 16.72
C SER A 221 6.98 -7.01 15.84
N ARG A 222 7.93 -6.87 14.91
CA ARG A 222 8.39 -7.93 13.98
C ARG A 222 9.77 -8.48 14.30
N MET A 223 10.42 -8.01 15.36
CA MET A 223 11.81 -8.35 15.66
C MET A 223 12.02 -9.79 16.13
N ARG A 224 11.00 -10.45 16.67
CA ARG A 224 11.14 -11.80 17.24
C ARG A 224 11.33 -12.90 16.20
N ASN A 225 10.90 -12.68 14.96
CA ASN A 225 10.86 -13.72 13.94
C ASN A 225 11.58 -13.25 12.67
N ILE A 226 12.65 -13.96 12.30
CA ILE A 226 13.20 -13.89 10.94
C ILE A 226 12.37 -14.82 10.06
N ARG A 227 11.74 -14.24 9.03
CA ARG A 227 10.96 -14.97 8.03
C ARG A 227 11.90 -15.79 7.17
N LYS A 228 11.62 -17.09 7.03
CA LYS A 228 12.50 -18.03 6.32
C LYS A 228 12.51 -17.78 4.82
N GLU A 229 11.39 -17.31 4.28
CA GLU A 229 11.14 -17.07 2.87
C GLU A 229 11.90 -15.87 2.28
N CYS A 230 12.39 -14.95 3.12
CA CYS A 230 13.17 -13.78 2.69
C CYS A 230 14.47 -13.60 3.49
N ASP A 231 14.74 -14.51 4.43
CA ASP A 231 15.76 -14.38 5.48
C ASP A 231 15.68 -13.01 6.18
N CYS A 232 14.51 -12.42 6.40
CA CYS A 232 14.36 -11.01 6.82
C CYS A 232 13.36 -10.80 7.96
N ASN A 233 13.47 -9.68 8.68
CA ASN A 233 12.39 -9.22 9.55
C ASN A 233 11.28 -8.56 8.72
N LEU A 234 11.68 -7.73 7.75
CA LEU A 234 10.79 -6.86 6.96
C LEU A 234 11.23 -6.82 5.50
N TYR A 235 10.27 -6.68 4.58
CA TYR A 235 10.50 -6.23 3.21
C TYR A 235 10.65 -4.70 3.15
N ASN A 236 11.34 -4.18 2.13
CA ASN A 236 11.54 -2.75 1.91
C ASN A 236 10.37 -2.04 1.19
N HIS A 237 9.21 -2.68 1.06
CA HIS A 237 8.08 -2.15 0.30
C HIS A 237 6.74 -2.40 0.99
N LYS A 238 5.64 -2.04 0.30
CA LYS A 238 4.26 -1.98 0.80
C LYS A 238 3.69 -3.21 1.56
N TYR A 239 4.33 -4.37 1.53
CA TYR A 239 3.90 -5.50 2.38
C TYR A 239 4.29 -5.28 3.84
N ASP A 240 5.37 -4.54 4.07
CA ASP A 240 5.81 -4.10 5.39
C ASP A 240 5.86 -2.57 5.43
N GLN A 241 7.03 -1.98 5.21
CA GLN A 241 7.21 -0.53 5.13
C GLN A 241 8.07 -0.15 3.95
N VAL A 242 7.78 0.99 3.36
CA VAL A 242 8.61 1.59 2.32
C VAL A 242 9.93 2.04 2.94
N TYR A 243 10.99 1.26 2.69
CA TYR A 243 12.35 1.56 3.10
C TYR A 243 13.16 1.92 1.85
N ALA A 244 13.44 3.21 1.67
CA ALA A 244 14.21 3.74 0.54
C ALA A 244 15.71 3.89 0.85
N GLY A 245 16.13 3.61 2.10
CA GLY A 245 17.51 3.75 2.53
C GLY A 245 18.04 5.18 2.37
N TYR A 246 19.25 5.32 1.84
CA TYR A 246 19.91 6.62 1.67
C TYR A 246 19.16 7.56 0.72
N SER A 247 18.33 7.04 -0.19
CA SER A 247 17.52 7.90 -1.07
C SER A 247 16.54 8.77 -0.30
N LYS A 248 16.13 8.36 0.91
CA LYS A 248 15.31 9.14 1.85
C LYS A 248 16.18 10.05 2.72
N GLU A 249 17.20 9.45 3.33
CA GLU A 249 18.10 10.15 4.25
C GLU A 249 18.84 11.31 3.58
N GLY A 250 19.29 11.10 2.34
CA GLY A 250 20.06 12.04 1.53
C GLY A 250 19.20 12.94 0.65
N GLU A 251 17.88 13.00 0.84
CA GLU A 251 17.00 13.92 0.10
C GLU A 251 17.51 15.37 0.25
N PRO A 252 17.82 16.08 -0.86
CA PRO A 252 18.27 17.46 -0.78
C PRO A 252 17.28 18.33 -0.02
N ARG A 253 17.77 19.12 0.94
CA ARG A 253 17.03 20.06 1.81
C ARG A 253 16.08 19.43 2.84
N PHE A 254 15.55 18.24 2.60
CA PHE A 254 14.52 17.66 3.45
C PHE A 254 14.98 16.43 4.23
N GLY A 255 15.98 15.70 3.74
CA GLY A 255 16.51 14.51 4.42
C GLY A 255 16.96 14.81 5.85
N GLN A 256 17.62 15.96 6.08
CA GLN A 256 18.00 16.38 7.42
C GLN A 256 16.82 16.68 8.35
N LEU A 257 15.67 17.12 7.80
CA LEU A 257 14.47 17.37 8.61
C LEU A 257 13.85 16.05 9.05
N TRP A 258 13.84 15.04 8.18
CA TRP A 258 13.43 13.68 8.53
C TRP A 258 14.35 13.09 9.60
N LYS A 259 15.68 13.17 9.43
CA LYS A 259 16.65 12.72 10.44
C LYS A 259 16.44 13.41 11.79
N ALA A 260 16.26 14.72 11.79
CA ALA A 260 15.99 15.48 13.01
C ALA A 260 14.68 15.05 13.67
N ALA A 261 13.63 14.75 12.89
CA ALA A 261 12.38 14.21 13.42
C ALA A 261 12.56 12.82 14.05
N VAL A 262 13.36 11.93 13.43
CA VAL A 262 13.71 10.63 14.02
C VAL A 262 14.47 10.83 15.34
N SER A 263 15.52 11.65 15.33
CA SER A 263 16.34 11.93 16.52
C SER A 263 15.54 12.58 17.65
N ALA A 264 14.55 13.42 17.35
CA ALA A 264 13.68 14.03 18.36
C ALA A 264 12.79 13.02 19.11
N THR A 265 12.71 11.77 18.63
CA THR A 265 11.97 10.68 19.29
C THR A 265 12.87 9.80 20.17
N ASN A 266 14.18 10.06 20.18
CA ASN A 266 15.15 9.39 21.02
C ASN A 266 15.13 10.01 22.42
N VAL A 267 15.14 9.18 23.46
CA VAL A 267 15.02 9.62 24.86
C VAL A 267 16.39 9.65 25.55
N ASP A 268 17.17 8.59 25.38
CA ASP A 268 18.57 8.52 25.86
C ASP A 268 19.48 7.84 24.82
N THR A 269 20.54 7.13 25.20
CA THR A 269 21.42 6.42 24.25
C THR A 269 20.90 5.03 23.84
N THR A 270 19.90 4.51 24.56
CA THR A 270 19.38 3.14 24.44
C THR A 270 17.86 3.06 24.28
N THR A 271 17.12 4.10 24.67
CA THR A 271 15.65 4.12 24.62
C THR A 271 15.09 5.20 23.70
N ALA A 272 13.99 4.91 23.03
CA ALA A 272 13.27 5.83 22.14
C ALA A 272 11.76 5.59 22.24
N LEU A 273 10.95 6.56 21.81
CA LEU A 273 9.50 6.47 21.92
C LEU A 273 8.93 5.42 20.95
N ALA A 274 8.04 4.58 21.49
CA ALA A 274 7.21 3.62 20.76
C ALA A 274 5.78 3.59 21.33
N ILE A 275 4.83 3.11 20.53
CA ILE A 275 3.43 2.92 20.95
C ILE A 275 3.30 1.53 21.55
N THR A 276 2.84 1.46 22.79
CA THR A 276 2.73 0.22 23.54
C THR A 276 1.33 0.00 24.07
N TYR A 277 0.97 -1.28 24.23
CA TYR A 277 -0.21 -1.72 24.94
C TYR A 277 0.25 -2.77 25.95
N GLN A 278 -0.06 -2.56 27.23
CA GLN A 278 0.43 -3.40 28.33
C GLN A 278 1.96 -3.56 28.31
N GLY A 279 2.69 -2.45 28.07
CA GLY A 279 4.16 -2.41 28.06
C GLY A 279 4.85 -3.09 26.88
N LYS A 280 4.10 -3.61 25.90
CA LYS A 280 4.65 -4.25 24.70
C LYS A 280 4.37 -3.40 23.45
N PRO A 281 5.31 -3.28 22.50
CA PRO A 281 5.06 -2.65 21.21
C PRO A 281 3.82 -3.25 20.53
N ILE A 282 2.92 -2.40 20.06
CA ILE A 282 1.67 -2.84 19.41
C ILE A 282 1.91 -3.32 17.98
N ASN A 283 0.96 -4.10 17.43
CA ASN A 283 0.80 -4.19 15.97
C ASN A 283 0.23 -2.85 15.47
N VAL A 284 1.12 -1.92 15.15
CA VAL A 284 0.75 -0.61 14.62
C VAL A 284 0.47 -0.69 13.12
N PHE A 285 -0.50 0.07 12.65
CA PHE A 285 -0.79 0.23 11.22
C PHE A 285 -0.99 1.71 10.91
N PHE A 286 -0.73 2.07 9.66
CA PHE A 286 -0.92 3.42 9.16
C PHE A 286 -1.22 3.39 7.67
N SER A 287 -1.92 4.41 7.19
CA SER A 287 -2.21 4.54 5.76
C SER A 287 -2.33 6.01 5.37
N SER A 288 -2.32 6.27 4.06
CA SER A 288 -2.31 7.65 3.53
C SER A 288 -3.44 8.51 4.09
N SER A 289 -4.69 8.07 3.94
CA SER A 289 -5.85 8.83 4.42
C SER A 289 -7.07 7.93 4.60
N THR A 290 -8.03 8.39 5.41
CA THR A 290 -9.31 7.71 5.63
C THR A 290 -10.44 8.37 4.84
N GLY A 291 -11.64 7.79 4.87
CA GLY A 291 -12.86 8.45 4.37
C GLY A 291 -13.59 9.27 5.42
N GLY A 292 -12.89 9.81 6.43
CA GLY A 292 -13.45 10.64 7.51
C GLY A 292 -13.39 10.03 8.90
N ALA A 293 -13.06 8.74 9.01
CA ALA A 293 -12.81 8.04 10.27
C ALA A 293 -11.96 6.79 10.00
N THR A 294 -11.18 6.35 10.99
CA THR A 294 -10.41 5.10 10.88
C THR A 294 -11.34 3.87 10.93
N ALA A 295 -10.89 2.77 10.33
CA ALA A 295 -11.54 1.47 10.42
C ALA A 295 -10.93 0.64 11.57
N THR A 296 -11.70 -0.30 12.11
CA THR A 296 -11.15 -1.28 13.04
C THR A 296 -10.37 -2.35 12.28
N SER A 297 -9.40 -2.97 12.95
CA SER A 297 -8.64 -4.10 12.39
C SER A 297 -9.52 -5.32 12.11
N LYS A 298 -10.50 -5.58 12.99
CA LYS A 298 -11.50 -6.65 12.83
C LYS A 298 -12.33 -6.49 11.58
N ASP A 299 -12.75 -5.26 11.28
CA ASP A 299 -13.54 -4.98 10.09
C ASP A 299 -12.74 -5.18 8.79
N VAL A 300 -11.44 -4.87 8.80
CA VAL A 300 -10.61 -4.92 7.60
C VAL A 300 -9.97 -6.30 7.38
N TRP A 301 -9.55 -6.98 8.45
CA TRP A 301 -8.76 -8.22 8.40
C TRP A 301 -9.31 -9.35 9.27
N GLY A 302 -10.43 -9.16 9.97
CA GLY A 302 -11.05 -10.16 10.84
C GLY A 302 -10.38 -10.35 12.21
N THR A 303 -9.11 -9.94 12.35
CA THR A 303 -8.39 -10.00 13.62
C THR A 303 -8.63 -8.72 14.41
N ASP A 304 -9.09 -8.87 15.66
CA ASP A 304 -9.37 -7.75 16.55
C ASP A 304 -8.15 -7.41 17.41
N TYR A 305 -7.89 -6.12 17.58
CA TYR A 305 -6.88 -5.59 18.47
C TYR A 305 -7.52 -4.46 19.29
N PRO A 306 -7.51 -4.52 20.64
CA PRO A 306 -8.21 -3.55 21.49
C PRO A 306 -7.79 -2.09 21.26
N TYR A 307 -6.58 -1.86 20.74
CA TYR A 307 -6.00 -0.55 20.47
C TYR A 307 -6.17 -0.06 19.02
N LEU A 308 -6.78 -0.84 18.13
CA LEU A 308 -7.07 -0.45 16.75
C LEU A 308 -8.56 -0.16 16.57
N VAL A 309 -8.97 0.94 17.21
CA VAL A 309 -10.35 1.40 17.22
C VAL A 309 -10.61 2.45 16.15
N SER A 310 -11.89 2.68 15.87
CA SER A 310 -12.34 3.80 15.04
C SER A 310 -12.22 5.12 15.80
N VAL A 311 -11.57 6.10 15.19
CA VAL A 311 -11.58 7.51 15.61
C VAL A 311 -11.94 8.41 14.42
N PRO A 312 -12.57 9.58 14.63
CA PRO A 312 -12.81 10.54 13.56
C PRO A 312 -11.50 10.97 12.90
N ASP A 313 -11.56 11.34 11.62
CA ASP A 313 -10.42 11.89 10.87
C ASP A 313 -10.93 12.87 9.80
N PRO A 314 -11.47 14.03 10.21
CA PRO A 314 -12.02 15.03 9.30
C PRO A 314 -10.95 15.59 8.35
N TRP A 315 -9.68 15.63 8.78
CA TRP A 315 -8.56 16.15 7.97
C TRP A 315 -8.36 15.39 6.66
N SER A 316 -8.67 14.08 6.62
CA SER A 316 -8.59 13.32 5.37
C SER A 316 -9.60 13.76 4.31
N LEU A 317 -10.68 14.44 4.71
CA LEU A 317 -11.70 15.00 3.82
C LEU A 317 -11.43 16.47 3.45
N ASP A 318 -10.38 17.08 3.99
CA ASP A 318 -9.98 18.43 3.61
C ASP A 318 -9.34 18.44 2.22
N GLY A 319 -9.91 19.21 1.29
CA GLY A 319 -9.44 19.28 -0.10
C GLY A 319 -8.08 19.97 -0.30
N LYS A 320 -7.61 20.79 0.65
CA LYS A 320 -6.29 21.40 0.62
C LYS A 320 -5.23 20.44 1.16
N LEU A 321 -5.55 19.70 2.23
CA LEU A 321 -4.64 18.72 2.81
C LEU A 321 -4.54 17.44 1.98
N ASN A 322 -5.66 16.99 1.41
CA ASN A 322 -5.79 15.74 0.66
C ASN A 322 -6.41 15.96 -0.74
N PRO A 323 -5.83 16.79 -1.62
CA PRO A 323 -6.48 17.21 -2.87
C PRO A 323 -6.87 16.05 -3.79
N LYS A 324 -6.13 14.94 -3.74
CA LYS A 324 -6.36 13.77 -4.60
C LYS A 324 -7.36 12.77 -4.05
N TYR A 325 -7.47 12.65 -2.72
CA TYR A 325 -8.25 11.58 -2.09
C TYR A 325 -9.26 12.06 -1.06
N ASN A 326 -9.43 13.37 -0.84
CA ASN A 326 -10.58 13.91 -0.09
C ASN A 326 -11.91 13.45 -0.74
N ALA A 327 -11.91 13.39 -2.08
CA ALA A 327 -12.92 12.76 -2.90
C ALA A 327 -12.26 12.24 -4.17
N TRP A 328 -12.69 11.07 -4.64
CA TRP A 328 -12.24 10.49 -5.90
C TRP A 328 -13.42 9.83 -6.63
N SER A 329 -13.30 9.73 -7.95
CA SER A 329 -14.26 9.06 -8.82
C SER A 329 -13.50 8.22 -9.83
N ILE A 330 -13.88 6.94 -9.94
CA ILE A 330 -13.32 6.03 -10.95
C ILE A 330 -14.44 5.48 -11.82
N THR A 331 -14.16 5.30 -13.09
CA THR A 331 -15.05 4.62 -14.04
C THR A 331 -14.50 3.23 -14.32
N VAL A 332 -15.35 2.22 -14.19
CA VAL A 332 -15.03 0.81 -14.42
C VAL A 332 -15.86 0.33 -15.61
N SER A 333 -15.22 -0.29 -16.61
CA SER A 333 -15.94 -0.90 -17.73
C SER A 333 -16.74 -2.12 -17.29
N GLN A 334 -17.79 -2.46 -18.04
CA GLN A 334 -18.56 -3.68 -17.82
C GLN A 334 -17.65 -4.91 -17.77
N GLU A 335 -16.78 -5.08 -18.76
CA GLU A 335 -15.85 -6.22 -18.82
C GLU A 335 -15.04 -6.36 -17.52
N LYS A 336 -14.49 -5.24 -17.01
CA LYS A 336 -13.65 -5.26 -15.81
C LYS A 336 -14.45 -5.60 -14.56
N ILE A 337 -15.67 -5.08 -14.40
CA ILE A 337 -16.51 -5.40 -13.22
C ILE A 337 -17.06 -6.82 -13.30
N ALA A 338 -17.50 -7.28 -14.47
CA ALA A 338 -17.96 -8.65 -14.71
C ALA A 338 -16.85 -9.66 -14.39
N LYS A 339 -15.64 -9.44 -14.95
CA LYS A 339 -14.45 -10.24 -14.64
C LYS A 339 -14.10 -10.21 -13.16
N ALA A 340 -14.24 -9.06 -12.49
CA ALA A 340 -13.97 -8.97 -11.06
C ALA A 340 -14.91 -9.86 -10.24
N PHE A 341 -16.20 -9.95 -10.59
CA PHE A 341 -17.18 -10.80 -9.91
C PHE A 341 -17.24 -12.25 -10.43
N GLY A 342 -16.58 -12.57 -11.55
CA GLY A 342 -16.73 -13.86 -12.21
C GLY A 342 -18.12 -14.06 -12.81
N LEU A 343 -18.77 -12.97 -13.24
CA LEU A 343 -20.08 -13.00 -13.89
C LEU A 343 -19.93 -12.72 -15.40
N PRO A 344 -20.87 -13.19 -16.25
CA PRO A 344 -20.87 -12.85 -17.67
C PRO A 344 -21.13 -11.36 -17.91
N ASP A 345 -21.95 -10.73 -17.07
CA ASP A 345 -22.19 -9.30 -17.02
C ASP A 345 -22.57 -8.88 -15.59
N VAL A 346 -22.61 -7.57 -15.36
CA VAL A 346 -23.17 -6.98 -14.15
C VAL A 346 -24.27 -6.02 -14.55
N LEU A 347 -25.51 -6.29 -14.13
CA LEU A 347 -26.61 -5.34 -14.30
C LEU A 347 -26.56 -4.24 -13.23
N ARG A 348 -26.29 -4.65 -11.99
CA ARG A 348 -26.19 -3.76 -10.82
C ARG A 348 -25.30 -4.37 -9.76
N TYR A 349 -24.77 -3.53 -8.87
CA TYR A 349 -24.07 -3.98 -7.68
C TYR A 349 -24.36 -3.04 -6.50
N ALA A 350 -24.26 -3.58 -5.29
CA ALA A 350 -24.56 -2.88 -4.04
C ALA A 350 -23.52 -3.20 -2.96
N VAL A 351 -23.18 -2.19 -2.13
CA VAL A 351 -22.51 -2.45 -0.86
C VAL A 351 -23.56 -3.07 0.06
N THR A 352 -23.32 -4.31 0.48
CA THR A 352 -24.29 -5.14 1.22
C THR A 352 -24.04 -5.16 2.72
N SER A 353 -22.83 -4.82 3.16
CA SER A 353 -22.58 -4.48 4.56
C SER A 353 -21.50 -3.42 4.68
N ARG A 354 -21.55 -2.67 5.78
CA ARG A 354 -20.60 -1.62 6.13
C ARG A 354 -20.16 -1.77 7.59
N THR A 355 -19.01 -1.20 7.90
CA THR A 355 -18.57 -0.95 9.27
C THR A 355 -19.46 0.13 9.92
N LYS A 356 -19.34 0.31 11.24
CA LYS A 356 -19.94 1.46 11.94
C LYS A 356 -19.45 2.81 11.40
N THR A 357 -18.28 2.84 10.79
CA THR A 357 -17.66 4.02 10.16
C THR A 357 -17.92 4.15 8.66
N SER A 358 -18.96 3.46 8.18
CA SER A 358 -19.41 3.50 6.78
C SER A 358 -18.41 2.96 5.75
N ALA A 359 -17.31 2.34 6.15
CA ALA A 359 -16.45 1.61 5.21
C ALA A 359 -17.18 0.38 4.68
N ALA A 360 -17.15 0.13 3.37
CA ALA A 360 -17.73 -1.07 2.78
C ALA A 360 -17.01 -2.31 3.29
N LEU A 361 -17.77 -3.36 3.62
CA LEU A 361 -17.25 -4.67 4.03
C LEU A 361 -17.44 -5.71 2.94
N THR A 362 -18.65 -5.76 2.34
CA THR A 362 -18.94 -6.66 1.22
C THR A 362 -19.73 -5.98 0.11
N VAL A 363 -19.46 -6.39 -1.12
CA VAL A 363 -20.15 -5.91 -2.33
C VAL A 363 -20.78 -7.11 -3.02
N THR A 364 -22.05 -6.97 -3.43
CA THR A 364 -22.76 -8.01 -4.19
C THR A 364 -23.18 -7.44 -5.54
N ALA A 365 -22.80 -8.12 -6.61
CA ALA A 365 -23.25 -7.84 -7.97
C ALA A 365 -24.40 -8.79 -8.37
N THR A 366 -25.24 -8.36 -9.30
CA THR A 366 -26.30 -9.15 -9.92
C THR A 366 -26.18 -9.01 -11.43
N SER A 367 -26.14 -10.13 -12.16
CA SER A 367 -26.12 -10.16 -13.62
C SER A 367 -27.51 -9.89 -14.22
N SER A 368 -27.58 -9.71 -15.54
CA SER A 368 -28.84 -9.61 -16.31
C SER A 368 -29.72 -10.84 -16.15
N ALA A 369 -29.11 -12.02 -15.99
CA ALA A 369 -29.78 -13.30 -15.72
C ALA A 369 -30.18 -13.49 -14.24
N GLY A 370 -29.95 -12.50 -13.37
CA GLY A 370 -30.30 -12.56 -11.95
C GLY A 370 -29.30 -13.33 -11.06
N VAL A 371 -28.19 -13.83 -11.60
CA VAL A 371 -27.14 -14.52 -10.84
C VAL A 371 -26.42 -13.51 -9.96
N LYS A 372 -26.21 -13.85 -8.69
CA LYS A 372 -25.52 -12.99 -7.72
C LYS A 372 -24.13 -13.52 -7.42
N ALA A 373 -23.17 -12.60 -7.33
CA ALA A 373 -21.82 -12.89 -6.85
C ALA A 373 -21.42 -11.88 -5.79
N ARG A 374 -20.70 -12.35 -4.76
CA ARG A 374 -20.25 -11.55 -3.62
C ARG A 374 -18.74 -11.48 -3.58
N LEU A 375 -18.22 -10.30 -3.28
CA LEU A 375 -16.81 -10.08 -2.96
C LEU A 375 -16.68 -9.42 -1.60
N THR A 376 -15.60 -9.76 -0.88
CA THR A 376 -15.12 -8.91 0.21
C THR A 376 -14.64 -7.57 -0.36
N VAL A 377 -14.66 -6.51 0.45
CA VAL A 377 -14.15 -5.20 0.02
C VAL A 377 -12.68 -5.28 -0.42
N SER A 378 -11.88 -6.14 0.23
CA SER A 378 -10.46 -6.32 -0.08
C SER A 378 -10.25 -6.90 -1.48
N GLU A 379 -11.06 -7.91 -1.86
CA GLU A 379 -11.06 -8.48 -3.21
C GLU A 379 -11.56 -7.47 -4.24
N PHE A 380 -12.66 -6.77 -3.93
CA PHE A 380 -13.22 -5.75 -4.81
C PHE A 380 -12.19 -4.65 -5.10
N LYS A 381 -11.49 -4.15 -4.06
CA LYS A 381 -10.42 -3.15 -4.20
C LYS A 381 -9.27 -3.65 -5.04
N THR A 382 -8.81 -4.87 -4.78
CA THR A 382 -7.67 -5.46 -5.49
C THR A 382 -7.99 -5.68 -6.97
N ARG A 383 -9.15 -6.28 -7.28
CA ARG A 383 -9.56 -6.60 -8.65
C ARG A 383 -9.86 -5.34 -9.47
N LEU A 384 -10.46 -4.32 -8.86
CA LEU A 384 -10.84 -3.09 -9.56
C LEU A 384 -9.83 -1.95 -9.45
N LYS A 385 -8.81 -2.08 -8.59
CA LYS A 385 -7.79 -1.07 -8.28
C LYS A 385 -8.38 0.23 -7.71
N ILE A 386 -9.34 0.10 -6.79
CA ILE A 386 -9.98 1.29 -6.18
C ILE A 386 -9.18 1.74 -4.94
N PRO A 387 -9.15 3.05 -4.62
CA PRO A 387 -8.23 3.59 -3.60
C PRO A 387 -8.50 3.14 -2.15
N SER A 388 -9.75 2.98 -1.76
CA SER A 388 -10.13 2.78 -0.35
C SER A 388 -11.41 1.96 -0.19
N SER A 389 -11.78 1.68 1.06
CA SER A 389 -13.04 1.03 1.42
C SER A 389 -14.19 2.04 1.65
N TRP A 390 -13.92 3.35 1.67
CA TRP A 390 -14.92 4.40 1.83
C TRP A 390 -15.40 4.87 0.48
N PHE A 391 -16.38 4.16 -0.06
CA PHE A 391 -17.05 4.57 -1.29
C PHE A 391 -18.56 4.48 -1.17
N ALA A 392 -19.20 5.42 -1.84
CA ALA A 392 -20.60 5.39 -2.17
C ALA A 392 -20.75 4.77 -3.57
N LEU A 393 -21.80 3.99 -3.73
CA LEU A 393 -22.29 3.66 -5.06
C LEU A 393 -23.35 4.69 -5.38
N PRO A 394 -23.37 5.34 -6.56
CA PRO A 394 -24.61 5.90 -7.00
C PRO A 394 -25.62 4.76 -7.12
N ALA A 395 -26.80 4.97 -6.53
CA ALA A 395 -28.02 4.59 -7.21
C ALA A 395 -27.95 5.17 -8.64
N THR A 396 -28.32 4.35 -9.63
CA THR A 396 -28.38 4.60 -11.09
C THR A 396 -27.12 4.35 -11.94
N ALA A 397 -27.30 3.40 -12.86
CA ALA A 397 -26.46 3.14 -14.01
C ALA A 397 -26.54 4.30 -15.00
N VAL A 398 -25.42 4.67 -15.62
CA VAL A 398 -25.44 5.50 -16.82
C VAL A 398 -25.77 4.58 -17.99
N VAL A 399 -27.03 4.59 -18.42
CA VAL A 399 -27.43 3.94 -19.68
C VAL A 399 -26.90 4.83 -20.81
N PRO A 400 -26.09 4.31 -21.75
CA PRO A 400 -25.66 5.10 -22.89
C PRO A 400 -26.89 5.52 -23.71
N THR A 401 -27.00 6.82 -23.98
CA THR A 401 -28.05 7.36 -24.86
C THR A 401 -27.90 6.70 -26.24
N PRO A 402 -28.96 6.08 -26.81
CA PRO A 402 -28.87 5.52 -28.15
C PRO A 402 -28.53 6.63 -29.15
N SER A 403 -27.61 6.35 -30.07
CA SER A 403 -27.30 7.25 -31.18
C SER A 403 -28.57 7.57 -31.96
N PRO A 404 -28.79 8.84 -32.40
CA PRO A 404 -29.94 9.17 -33.23
C PRO A 404 -29.94 8.30 -34.48
N ILE A 405 -31.07 7.67 -34.76
CA ILE A 405 -31.32 6.99 -36.04
C ILE A 405 -31.19 8.07 -37.14
N PRO A 406 -30.38 7.86 -38.19
CA PRO A 406 -30.34 8.79 -39.31
C PRO A 406 -31.73 8.95 -39.91
N ALA A 407 -32.19 10.19 -40.07
CA ALA A 407 -33.47 10.47 -40.70
C ALA A 407 -33.50 9.89 -42.13
N PRO A 408 -34.63 9.37 -42.61
CA PRO A 408 -34.73 8.86 -43.97
C PRO A 408 -34.49 10.00 -44.95
N THR A 409 -33.55 9.79 -45.87
CA THR A 409 -33.24 10.72 -46.98
C THR A 409 -34.49 10.96 -47.82
N GLU A 410 -34.97 12.20 -47.80
CA GLU A 410 -36.08 12.68 -48.63
C GLU A 410 -35.62 12.73 -50.10
N SER A 411 -36.35 12.03 -50.96
CA SER A 411 -36.11 11.96 -52.40
C SER A 411 -36.34 13.33 -53.04
N ALA A 412 -35.37 13.80 -53.82
CA ALA A 412 -35.45 15.04 -54.58
C ALA A 412 -36.63 15.04 -55.58
N THR A 413 -37.60 15.90 -55.35
CA THR A 413 -38.60 16.32 -56.34
C THR A 413 -37.98 17.28 -57.34
N VAL A 414 -38.00 16.87 -58.61
CA VAL A 414 -37.72 17.69 -59.81
C VAL A 414 -38.84 18.73 -60.00
N LYS A 415 -38.50 19.93 -60.44
CA LYS A 415 -39.44 20.93 -60.98
C LYS A 415 -38.70 21.95 -61.86
N PRO A 416 -39.35 22.56 -62.87
CA PRO A 416 -40.55 22.16 -63.62
C PRO A 416 -40.23 21.37 -64.90
#